data_AF-A0A9P6L996-F1
#
_entry.id   AF-A0A9P6L996-F1
#
_cell.length_a   1.000
_cell.length_b   1.000
_cell.length_c   1.000
_cell.angle_alpha   90.00
_cell.angle_beta   90.00
_cell.angle_gamma   90.00
#
_symmetry.space_group_name_H-M   'P 1'
#
loop_
_entity.id
_entity.type
_entity.pdbx_description
1 polymer ?
#
loop_
_entity_poly.entity_id
_entity_poly.type
_entity_poly.pdbx_seq_one_letter_code
_entity_poly.pdbx_strand_id
1 'polypeptide(L)'
;MKREHSFVQPVPDPPRPTKKVKAETPLSSPFPSFDHPTAQESREVIRLLHSEFPETQAYRNDRAAEKYQASPCGGVTDVVEALVETILSQNTSARNSTAAKRNLDAVFGRNNFAAIAQAPCSQVVDAIRTGGLANKKAATIQKLLNSIQAKHGSYSLQHLTGEGYSDEEVMEELVSYEGVGPKTASCVLMFCLERESFPVDTHVFRLSKLLGWVPAKANRVSAQAHLDVRIPGELKYGLHVLMIAHGRRCSGCKNRSRGACSLKTYRMGMRGEDIGGDVHGRPNSESQGPSAGDR
;
A
#
# COMPACT_ATOMS: atom_id res chain seq x y z
N MET A 1 -46.63 -22.27 52.91
CA MET A 1 -46.32 -21.01 52.21
C MET A 1 -44.87 -21.04 51.77
N LYS A 2 -44.61 -21.30 50.49
CA LYS A 2 -43.27 -21.45 49.91
C LYS A 2 -42.69 -20.05 49.66
N ARG A 3 -41.46 -19.79 50.12
CA ARG A 3 -40.70 -18.57 49.77
C ARG A 3 -39.99 -18.80 48.44
N GLU A 4 -40.32 -17.99 47.44
CA GLU A 4 -39.58 -17.92 46.18
C GLU A 4 -38.23 -17.24 46.42
N HIS A 5 -37.14 -17.93 46.08
CA HIS A 5 -35.81 -17.33 46.01
C HIS A 5 -35.62 -16.78 44.59
N SER A 6 -35.61 -15.45 44.44
CA SER A 6 -35.25 -14.80 43.18
C SER A 6 -33.76 -14.98 42.91
N PHE A 7 -33.42 -15.70 41.84
CA PHE A 7 -32.05 -15.86 41.36
C PHE A 7 -31.69 -14.61 40.54
N VAL A 8 -30.97 -13.66 41.15
CA VAL A 8 -30.38 -12.52 40.43
C VAL A 8 -29.10 -13.01 39.76
N GLN A 9 -29.07 -13.00 38.42
CA GLN A 9 -27.84 -13.31 37.69
C GLN A 9 -26.83 -12.16 37.82
N PRO A 10 -25.53 -12.45 38.04
CA PRO A 10 -24.51 -11.42 38.11
C PRO A 10 -24.34 -10.74 36.74
N VAL A 11 -24.31 -9.41 36.76
CA VAL A 11 -24.00 -8.57 35.60
C VAL A 11 -22.53 -8.87 35.19
N PRO A 12 -22.24 -9.16 33.90
CA PRO A 12 -20.88 -9.42 33.48
C PRO A 12 -20.03 -8.16 33.63
N ASP A 13 -18.80 -8.33 34.14
CA ASP A 13 -17.82 -7.25 34.26
C ASP A 13 -17.60 -6.56 32.91
N PRO A 14 -17.42 -5.23 32.89
CA PRO A 14 -17.05 -4.52 31.68
C PRO A 14 -15.75 -5.10 31.10
N PRO A 15 -15.62 -5.19 29.76
CA PRO A 15 -14.43 -5.75 29.14
C PRO A 15 -13.19 -4.98 29.59
N ARG A 16 -12.23 -5.73 30.14
CA ARG A 16 -10.93 -5.21 30.55
C ARG A 16 -10.31 -4.45 29.37
N PRO A 17 -9.79 -3.22 29.56
CA PRO A 17 -9.14 -2.49 28.49
C PRO A 17 -7.99 -3.33 27.94
N THR A 18 -8.11 -3.76 26.69
CA THR A 18 -7.00 -4.38 25.96
C THR A 18 -5.87 -3.35 25.94
N LYS A 19 -4.68 -3.74 26.41
CA LYS A 19 -3.48 -2.91 26.32
C LYS A 19 -3.31 -2.45 24.88
N LYS A 20 -3.66 -1.19 24.60
CA LYS A 20 -3.38 -0.53 23.34
C LYS A 20 -1.86 -0.54 23.18
N VAL A 21 -1.38 -1.09 22.08
CA VAL A 21 0.01 -0.90 21.67
C VAL A 21 0.12 0.58 21.35
N LYS A 22 0.86 1.33 22.18
CA LYS A 22 1.24 2.72 21.88
C LYS A 22 1.87 2.73 20.49
N ALA A 23 1.26 3.47 19.57
CA ALA A 23 1.81 3.67 18.23
C ALA A 23 2.93 4.73 18.32
N GLU A 24 4.07 4.36 18.92
CA GLU A 24 5.30 5.11 18.73
C GLU A 24 5.84 4.71 17.34
N THR A 25 5.57 5.52 16.32
CA THR A 25 6.42 5.52 15.11
C THR A 25 7.40 6.67 15.26
N PRO A 26 8.69 6.45 15.02
CA PRO A 26 9.68 7.25 15.72
C PRO A 26 10.19 8.33 14.78
N LEU A 27 10.60 9.48 15.33
CA LEU A 27 11.55 10.40 14.67
C LEU A 27 12.87 9.69 14.25
N SER A 28 13.00 8.40 14.57
CA SER A 28 14.11 7.52 14.31
C SER A 28 13.65 6.19 13.71
N SER A 29 14.55 5.53 12.98
CA SER A 29 14.28 4.21 12.43
C SER A 29 14.22 3.15 13.54
N PRO A 30 13.34 2.12 13.47
CA PRO A 30 13.40 0.95 14.37
C PRO A 30 14.67 0.11 14.19
N PHE A 31 15.48 0.42 13.18
CA PHE A 31 16.80 -0.14 12.90
C PHE A 31 17.81 1.01 12.79
N PRO A 32 18.22 1.62 13.91
CA PRO A 32 19.04 2.85 13.89
C PRO A 32 20.44 2.62 13.29
N SER A 33 20.98 1.41 13.39
CA SER A 33 22.27 1.01 12.82
C SER A 33 22.18 0.48 11.39
N PHE A 34 21.02 0.54 10.75
CA PHE A 34 20.84 0.07 9.38
C PHE A 34 20.66 1.26 8.46
N ASP A 35 21.66 1.51 7.61
CA ASP A 35 21.77 2.76 6.85
C ASP A 35 21.19 2.74 5.43
N HIS A 36 20.48 1.67 5.08
CA HIS A 36 19.86 1.53 3.76
C HIS A 36 18.34 1.67 3.83
N PRO A 37 17.67 2.20 2.79
CA PRO A 37 18.29 2.83 1.64
C PRO A 37 18.93 4.16 2.02
N THR A 38 20.01 4.50 1.32
CA THR A 38 20.48 5.88 1.24
C THR A 38 19.62 6.67 0.25
N ALA A 39 19.71 8.00 0.33
CA ALA A 39 19.07 8.87 -0.66
C ALA A 39 19.56 8.59 -2.10
N GLN A 40 20.84 8.23 -2.25
CA GLN A 40 21.42 7.90 -3.55
C GLN A 40 20.83 6.59 -4.11
N GLU A 41 20.80 5.52 -3.31
CA GLU A 41 20.20 4.24 -3.71
C GLU A 41 18.73 4.41 -4.12
N SER A 42 17.99 5.24 -3.37
CA SER A 42 16.60 5.57 -3.70
C SER A 42 16.47 6.23 -5.08
N ARG A 43 17.34 7.21 -5.39
CA ARG A 43 17.34 7.91 -6.69
C ARG A 43 17.76 7.02 -7.84
N GLU A 44 18.72 6.12 -7.62
CA GLU A 44 19.19 5.16 -8.62
C GLU A 44 18.10 4.13 -8.96
N VAL A 45 17.41 3.59 -7.96
CA VAL A 45 16.28 2.67 -8.17
C VAL A 45 15.14 3.39 -8.89
N ILE A 46 14.84 4.65 -8.55
CA ILE A 46 13.86 5.44 -9.33
C ILE A 46 14.31 5.56 -10.78
N ARG A 47 15.56 5.96 -11.06
CA ARG A 47 16.07 6.10 -12.43
C ARG A 47 15.93 4.79 -13.21
N LEU A 48 16.30 3.68 -12.61
CA LEU A 48 16.24 2.34 -13.22
C LEU A 48 14.81 1.91 -13.53
N LEU A 49 13.89 2.05 -12.56
CA LEU A 49 12.49 1.68 -12.78
C LEU A 49 11.80 2.62 -13.77
N HIS A 50 12.17 3.91 -13.77
CA HIS A 50 11.63 4.87 -14.71
C HIS A 50 11.96 4.51 -16.16
N SER A 51 13.14 3.97 -16.46
CA SER A 51 13.45 3.52 -17.83
C SER A 51 12.62 2.31 -18.28
N GLU A 52 12.06 1.54 -17.35
CA GLU A 52 11.21 0.38 -17.66
C GLU A 52 9.72 0.74 -17.81
N PHE A 53 9.32 1.85 -17.20
CA PHE A 53 7.92 2.28 -17.11
C PHE A 53 7.77 3.75 -17.54
N PRO A 54 8.12 4.11 -18.79
CA PRO A 54 7.95 5.49 -19.28
C PRO A 54 6.47 5.92 -19.26
N GLU A 55 5.50 5.01 -19.35
CA GLU A 55 4.08 5.33 -19.15
C GLU A 55 3.73 5.78 -17.72
N THR A 56 4.58 5.50 -16.73
CA THR A 56 4.46 6.05 -15.36
C THR A 56 5.17 7.41 -15.20
N GLN A 57 5.74 7.95 -16.28
CA GLN A 57 6.41 9.26 -16.32
C GLN A 57 5.45 10.44 -16.09
N ALA A 58 4.14 10.24 -16.28
CA ALA A 58 3.10 11.22 -15.94
C ALA A 58 3.09 11.62 -14.45
N TYR A 59 3.78 10.88 -13.57
CA TYR A 59 3.85 11.17 -12.14
C TYR A 59 4.98 12.13 -11.74
N ARG A 60 5.86 12.54 -12.67
CA ARG A 60 7.17 13.08 -12.31
C ARG A 60 7.40 14.58 -12.53
N ASN A 61 6.59 15.29 -13.31
CA ASN A 61 6.95 16.65 -13.71
C ASN A 61 6.18 17.77 -13.03
N ASP A 62 5.13 17.44 -12.28
CA ASP A 62 4.23 18.46 -11.77
C ASP A 62 4.09 18.39 -10.25
N ARG A 63 5.06 19.01 -9.55
CA ARG A 63 4.72 19.70 -8.29
C ARG A 63 3.79 20.90 -8.53
N ALA A 64 3.38 21.18 -9.78
CA ALA A 64 2.65 22.38 -10.17
C ALA A 64 1.49 22.21 -11.19
N ALA A 65 1.12 21.01 -11.67
CA ALA A 65 -0.06 20.84 -12.53
C ALA A 65 -0.77 19.48 -12.34
N GLU A 66 -2.07 19.55 -12.04
CA GLU A 66 -3.06 18.48 -12.23
C GLU A 66 -2.80 17.15 -11.49
N LYS A 67 -2.88 17.23 -10.16
CA LYS A 67 -3.46 16.27 -9.19
C LYS A 67 -3.54 14.80 -9.65
N TYR A 68 -2.62 13.99 -9.12
CA TYR A 68 -2.69 12.58 -8.66
C TYR A 68 -3.81 11.58 -9.11
N GLN A 69 -4.57 11.80 -10.18
CA GLN A 69 -5.79 11.07 -10.56
C GLN A 69 -5.58 9.64 -11.10
N ALA A 70 -4.33 9.23 -11.33
CA ALA A 70 -4.04 7.99 -12.05
C ALA A 70 -3.79 6.76 -11.15
N SER A 71 -3.84 6.90 -9.83
CA SER A 71 -3.75 5.75 -8.91
C SER A 71 -5.14 5.31 -8.44
N PRO A 72 -5.41 4.01 -8.24
CA PRO A 72 -6.69 3.52 -7.68
C PRO A 72 -7.05 4.08 -6.30
N CYS A 73 -6.14 4.82 -5.67
CA CYS A 73 -6.28 5.50 -4.39
C CYS A 73 -5.90 6.99 -4.46
N GLY A 74 -5.47 7.50 -5.62
CA GLY A 74 -5.03 8.89 -5.82
C GLY A 74 -6.07 9.63 -6.66
N GLY A 75 -6.76 10.59 -6.05
CA GLY A 75 -7.89 11.31 -6.67
C GLY A 75 -9.08 11.48 -5.72
N VAL A 76 -9.05 10.85 -4.55
CA VAL A 76 -10.05 11.02 -3.51
C VAL A 76 -9.62 12.12 -2.54
N THR A 77 -10.43 13.15 -2.41
CA THR A 77 -10.20 14.27 -1.48
C THR A 77 -10.89 14.09 -0.13
N ASP A 78 -11.79 13.11 0.00
CA ASP A 78 -12.48 12.79 1.24
C ASP A 78 -11.78 11.64 1.98
N VAL A 79 -11.35 11.89 3.21
CA VAL A 79 -10.55 10.95 4.01
C VAL A 79 -11.33 9.67 4.32
N VAL A 80 -12.65 9.75 4.54
CA VAL A 80 -13.49 8.59 4.82
C VAL A 80 -13.66 7.76 3.54
N GLU A 81 -13.88 8.40 2.40
CA GLU A 81 -13.90 7.74 1.09
C GLU A 81 -12.57 7.01 0.82
N ALA A 82 -11.43 7.65 1.10
CA ALA A 82 -10.10 7.06 0.92
C ALA A 82 -9.89 5.82 1.82
N LEU A 83 -10.37 5.85 3.07
CA LEU A 83 -10.35 4.67 3.95
C LEU A 83 -11.23 3.53 3.43
N VAL A 84 -12.43 3.85 2.93
CA VAL A 84 -13.32 2.83 2.33
C VAL A 84 -12.67 2.22 1.10
N GLU A 85 -12.13 3.02 0.18
CA GLU A 85 -11.44 2.52 -1.02
C GLU A 85 -10.23 1.67 -0.69
N THR A 86 -9.42 2.08 0.28
CA THR A 86 -8.26 1.31 0.70
C THR A 86 -8.68 -0.02 1.33
N ILE A 87 -9.76 -0.10 2.12
CA ILE A 87 -10.34 -1.37 2.60
C ILE A 87 -10.81 -2.25 1.44
N LEU A 88 -11.51 -1.67 0.46
CA LEU A 88 -11.98 -2.40 -0.72
C LEU A 88 -10.83 -2.97 -1.55
N SER A 89 -9.69 -2.27 -1.61
CA SER A 89 -8.48 -2.69 -2.33
C SER A 89 -7.73 -3.87 -1.70
N GLN A 90 -8.01 -4.21 -0.43
CA GLN A 90 -7.29 -5.27 0.26
C GLN A 90 -7.54 -6.64 -0.40
N ASN A 91 -6.47 -7.38 -0.66
CA ASN A 91 -6.50 -8.75 -1.18
C ASN A 91 -7.37 -8.94 -2.43
N THR A 92 -7.34 -7.97 -3.34
CA THR A 92 -8.07 -8.03 -4.61
C THR A 92 -7.31 -7.31 -5.73
N SER A 93 -7.79 -7.43 -6.97
CA SER A 93 -7.20 -6.70 -8.09
C SER A 93 -7.70 -5.26 -8.12
N ALA A 94 -6.92 -4.35 -8.71
CA ALA A 94 -7.34 -2.96 -8.89
C ALA A 94 -8.68 -2.86 -9.67
N ARG A 95 -8.86 -3.69 -10.70
CA ARG A 95 -10.13 -3.80 -11.46
C ARG A 95 -11.31 -4.12 -10.52
N ASN A 96 -11.13 -5.09 -9.63
CA ASN A 96 -12.18 -5.54 -8.74
C ASN A 96 -12.49 -4.51 -7.64
N SER A 97 -11.48 -3.85 -7.07
CA SER A 97 -11.71 -2.81 -6.06
C SER A 97 -12.40 -1.59 -6.66
N THR A 98 -12.00 -1.16 -7.86
CA THR A 98 -12.68 -0.05 -8.57
C THR A 98 -14.12 -0.42 -8.90
N ALA A 99 -14.38 -1.64 -9.38
CA ALA A 99 -15.74 -2.09 -9.63
C ALA A 99 -16.59 -2.14 -8.35
N ALA A 100 -16.02 -2.64 -7.24
CA ALA A 100 -16.71 -2.69 -5.95
C ALA A 100 -17.07 -1.29 -5.43
N LYS A 101 -16.16 -0.31 -5.54
CA LYS A 101 -16.45 1.08 -5.15
C LYS A 101 -17.55 1.70 -6.02
N ARG A 102 -17.48 1.54 -7.34
CA ARG A 102 -18.52 2.04 -8.26
C ARG A 102 -19.90 1.46 -7.96
N ASN A 103 -19.97 0.17 -7.65
CA ASN A 103 -21.23 -0.48 -7.26
C ASN A 103 -21.74 0.03 -5.91
N LEU A 104 -20.86 0.21 -4.92
CA LEU A 104 -21.22 0.78 -3.63
C LEU A 104 -21.82 2.18 -3.78
N ASP A 105 -21.19 3.03 -4.59
CA ASP A 105 -21.69 4.37 -4.89
C ASP A 105 -23.02 4.35 -5.65
N ALA A 106 -23.19 3.43 -6.59
CA ALA A 106 -24.44 3.29 -7.34
C ALA A 106 -25.62 2.87 -6.45
N VAL A 107 -25.37 2.05 -5.43
CA VAL A 107 -26.42 1.55 -4.51
C VAL A 107 -26.75 2.56 -3.42
N PHE A 108 -25.74 3.19 -2.79
CA PHE A 108 -25.94 4.02 -1.60
C PHE A 108 -25.81 5.53 -1.85
N GLY A 109 -25.32 5.92 -3.03
CA GLY A 109 -24.93 7.30 -3.33
C GLY A 109 -23.48 7.58 -2.93
N ARG A 110 -22.75 8.29 -3.77
CA ARG A 110 -21.35 8.65 -3.49
C ARG A 110 -21.25 9.49 -2.22
N ASN A 111 -20.34 9.09 -1.32
CA ASN A 111 -20.08 9.73 -0.01
C ASN A 111 -21.29 9.80 0.93
N ASN A 112 -22.36 9.04 0.66
CA ASN A 112 -23.48 8.87 1.58
C ASN A 112 -23.15 7.79 2.63
N PHE A 113 -22.19 8.10 3.49
CA PHE A 113 -21.69 7.18 4.50
C PHE A 113 -22.78 6.76 5.51
N ALA A 114 -23.74 7.65 5.80
CA ALA A 114 -24.87 7.34 6.65
C ALA A 114 -25.71 6.18 6.06
N ALA A 115 -26.01 6.22 4.76
CA ALA A 115 -26.74 5.14 4.09
C ALA A 115 -25.98 3.81 4.14
N ILE A 116 -24.67 3.82 3.91
CA ILE A 116 -23.83 2.61 3.99
C ILE A 116 -23.80 2.05 5.42
N ALA A 117 -23.65 2.91 6.43
CA ALA A 117 -23.56 2.52 7.83
C ALA A 117 -24.88 1.94 8.37
N GLN A 118 -26.02 2.47 7.94
CA GLN A 118 -27.36 2.07 8.40
C GLN A 118 -27.98 0.93 7.60
N ALA A 119 -27.46 0.63 6.40
CA ALA A 119 -27.97 -0.45 5.57
C ALA A 119 -27.83 -1.83 6.22
N PRO A 120 -28.72 -2.80 5.92
CA PRO A 120 -28.47 -4.19 6.24
C PRO A 120 -27.12 -4.63 5.66
N CYS A 121 -26.28 -5.27 6.48
CA CYS A 121 -24.93 -5.67 6.07
C CYS A 121 -24.94 -6.52 4.78
N SER A 122 -25.96 -7.36 4.57
CA SER A 122 -26.15 -8.12 3.33
C SER A 122 -26.22 -7.24 2.07
N GLN A 123 -26.84 -6.07 2.12
CA GLN A 123 -26.90 -5.16 0.97
C GLN A 123 -25.52 -4.57 0.65
N VAL A 124 -24.74 -4.24 1.68
CA VAL A 124 -23.35 -3.76 1.51
C VAL A 124 -22.49 -4.88 0.92
N VAL A 125 -22.64 -6.11 1.42
CA VAL A 125 -21.96 -7.31 0.89
C VAL A 125 -22.27 -7.52 -0.58
N ASP A 126 -23.55 -7.39 -0.97
CA ASP A 126 -23.99 -7.58 -2.35
C ASP A 126 -23.40 -6.50 -3.28
N ALA A 127 -23.41 -5.24 -2.84
CA ALA A 127 -22.81 -4.14 -3.59
C ALA A 127 -21.32 -4.35 -3.87
N ILE A 128 -20.56 -4.85 -2.88
CA ILE A 128 -19.10 -4.99 -2.98
C ILE A 128 -18.63 -6.40 -3.33
N ARG A 129 -19.55 -7.31 -3.68
CA ARG A 129 -19.27 -8.74 -3.88
C ARG A 129 -18.11 -9.01 -4.84
N THR A 130 -18.02 -8.23 -5.93
CA THR A 130 -16.95 -8.33 -6.94
C THR A 130 -15.55 -8.06 -6.37
N GLY A 131 -15.44 -7.37 -5.24
CA GLY A 131 -14.17 -7.05 -4.57
C GLY A 131 -13.55 -8.22 -3.81
N GLY A 132 -14.29 -9.32 -3.60
CA GLY A 132 -13.85 -10.47 -2.79
C GLY A 132 -13.79 -10.17 -1.29
N LEU A 133 -13.88 -11.22 -0.46
CA LEU A 133 -13.97 -11.10 1.00
C LEU A 133 -15.09 -10.16 1.47
N ALA A 134 -16.18 -10.07 0.71
CA ALA A 134 -17.21 -9.04 0.85
C ALA A 134 -17.85 -9.01 2.25
N ASN A 135 -18.16 -10.16 2.84
CA ASN A 135 -18.69 -10.24 4.22
C ASN A 135 -17.79 -9.52 5.24
N LYS A 136 -16.48 -9.81 5.18
CA LYS A 136 -15.50 -9.20 6.10
C LYS A 136 -15.35 -7.71 5.82
N LYS A 137 -15.22 -7.33 4.54
CA LYS A 137 -15.05 -5.93 4.14
C LYS A 137 -16.27 -5.07 4.49
N ALA A 138 -17.49 -5.56 4.24
CA ALA A 138 -18.73 -4.86 4.59
C ALA A 138 -18.81 -4.60 6.10
N ALA A 139 -18.57 -5.64 6.91
CA ALA A 139 -18.54 -5.50 8.37
C ALA A 139 -17.46 -4.49 8.83
N THR A 140 -16.25 -4.54 8.25
CA THR A 140 -15.18 -3.58 8.57
C THR A 140 -15.56 -2.14 8.18
N ILE A 141 -16.13 -1.94 7.00
CA ILE A 141 -16.57 -0.61 6.54
C ILE A 141 -17.65 -0.05 7.47
N GLN A 142 -18.69 -0.81 7.78
CA GLN A 142 -19.76 -0.33 8.66
C GLN A 142 -19.26 -0.03 10.07
N LYS A 143 -18.36 -0.88 10.62
CA LYS A 143 -17.71 -0.60 11.92
C LYS A 143 -16.90 0.69 11.88
N LEU A 144 -16.08 0.89 10.86
CA LEU A 144 -15.31 2.12 10.65
C LEU A 144 -16.22 3.35 10.67
N LEU A 145 -17.27 3.35 9.84
CA LEU A 145 -18.21 4.47 9.74
C LEU A 145 -18.92 4.76 11.06
N ASN A 146 -19.38 3.72 11.76
CA ASN A 146 -20.03 3.86 13.06
C ASN A 146 -19.06 4.40 14.13
N SER A 147 -17.80 3.96 14.13
CA SER A 147 -16.77 4.48 15.04
C SER A 147 -16.44 5.95 14.77
N ILE A 148 -16.35 6.36 13.49
CA ILE A 148 -16.15 7.76 13.11
C ILE A 148 -17.32 8.61 13.60
N GLN A 149 -18.57 8.19 13.31
CA GLN A 149 -19.77 8.90 13.74
C GLN A 149 -19.86 9.02 15.27
N ALA A 150 -19.53 7.94 16.00
CA ALA A 150 -19.56 7.95 17.46
C ALA A 150 -18.49 8.88 18.07
N LYS A 151 -17.31 8.95 17.46
CA LYS A 151 -16.19 9.76 17.97
C LYS A 151 -16.31 11.24 17.62
N HIS A 152 -16.76 11.55 16.41
CA HIS A 152 -16.72 12.91 15.84
C HIS A 152 -18.11 13.53 15.63
N GLY A 153 -19.19 12.79 15.92
CA GLY A 153 -20.58 13.26 15.71
C GLY A 153 -20.99 13.40 14.24
N SER A 154 -20.10 13.07 13.31
CA SER A 154 -20.34 13.12 11.86
C SER A 154 -19.53 12.03 11.15
N TYR A 155 -19.94 11.64 9.93
CA TYR A 155 -19.17 10.73 9.06
C TYR A 155 -18.07 11.48 8.30
N SER A 156 -17.23 12.25 9.00
CA SER A 156 -16.19 13.06 8.40
C SER A 156 -14.89 13.00 9.21
N LEU A 157 -13.78 12.91 8.49
CA LEU A 157 -12.43 13.07 9.01
C LEU A 157 -11.68 14.22 8.32
N GLN A 158 -12.40 15.14 7.67
CA GLN A 158 -11.79 16.22 6.90
C GLN A 158 -11.00 17.22 7.76
N HIS A 159 -11.20 17.25 9.08
CA HIS A 159 -10.35 18.04 9.97
C HIS A 159 -8.86 17.62 9.90
N LEU A 160 -8.57 16.37 9.52
CA LEU A 160 -7.20 15.86 9.35
C LEU A 160 -6.49 16.43 8.10
N THR A 161 -7.21 17.10 7.19
CA THR A 161 -6.60 17.76 6.03
C THR A 161 -5.94 19.09 6.40
N GLY A 162 -6.22 19.64 7.59
CA GLY A 162 -5.67 20.93 8.02
C GLY A 162 -4.21 20.84 8.46
N GLU A 163 -3.52 21.98 8.46
CA GLU A 163 -2.14 22.14 8.94
C GLU A 163 -2.00 21.95 10.47
N GLY A 164 -3.12 21.86 11.19
CA GLY A 164 -3.14 21.71 12.66
C GLY A 164 -2.82 20.31 13.18
N TYR A 165 -2.58 19.33 12.30
CA TYR A 165 -2.25 17.95 12.67
C TYR A 165 -0.92 17.52 12.06
N SER A 166 0.00 17.00 12.87
CA SER A 166 1.23 16.37 12.40
C SER A 166 0.95 15.03 11.71
N ASP A 167 1.92 14.52 10.95
CA ASP A 167 1.77 13.22 10.26
C ASP A 167 1.60 12.06 11.26
N GLU A 168 2.21 12.19 12.44
CA GLU A 168 2.11 11.25 13.54
C GLU A 168 0.70 11.24 14.15
N GLU A 169 0.12 12.42 14.39
CA GLU A 169 -1.23 12.55 14.93
C GLU A 169 -2.27 11.98 13.95
N VAL A 170 -2.10 12.24 12.66
CA VAL A 170 -2.96 11.65 11.61
C VAL A 170 -2.77 10.13 11.56
N MET A 171 -1.54 9.62 11.60
CA MET A 171 -1.27 8.18 11.62
C MET A 171 -1.92 7.50 12.84
N GLU A 172 -1.78 8.09 14.03
CA GLU A 172 -2.38 7.58 15.27
C GLU A 172 -3.91 7.58 15.20
N GLU A 173 -4.50 8.67 14.72
CA GLU A 173 -5.94 8.79 14.52
C GLU A 173 -6.45 7.70 13.58
N LEU A 174 -5.85 7.56 12.40
CA LEU A 174 -6.31 6.60 11.39
C LEU A 174 -6.13 5.15 11.84
N VAL A 175 -5.01 4.80 12.46
CA VAL A 175 -4.75 3.43 12.96
C VAL A 175 -5.64 3.08 14.17
N SER A 176 -6.25 4.07 14.84
CA SER A 176 -7.18 3.82 15.94
C SER A 176 -8.47 3.09 15.51
N TYR A 177 -8.80 3.10 14.22
CA TYR A 177 -10.01 2.45 13.68
C TYR A 177 -9.78 0.97 13.33
N GLU A 178 -10.74 0.11 13.70
CA GLU A 178 -10.66 -1.34 13.42
C GLU A 178 -10.57 -1.60 11.90
N GLY A 179 -9.58 -2.37 11.47
CA GLY A 179 -9.34 -2.69 10.06
C GLY A 179 -8.44 -1.69 9.31
N VAL A 180 -8.03 -0.60 9.98
CA VAL A 180 -7.03 0.34 9.47
C VAL A 180 -5.69 0.04 10.14
N GLY A 181 -4.74 -0.48 9.35
CA GLY A 181 -3.36 -0.70 9.81
C GLY A 181 -2.41 0.36 9.25
N PRO A 182 -1.13 0.36 9.68
CA PRO A 182 -0.13 1.36 9.27
C PRO A 182 -0.01 1.55 7.76
N LYS A 183 -0.10 0.47 6.96
CA LYS A 183 -0.07 0.57 5.49
C LYS A 183 -1.27 1.35 4.96
N THR A 184 -2.46 1.07 5.48
CA THR A 184 -3.70 1.73 5.07
C THR A 184 -3.66 3.21 5.41
N ALA A 185 -3.29 3.54 6.65
CA ALA A 185 -3.14 4.92 7.10
C ALA A 185 -2.07 5.67 6.27
N SER A 186 -0.92 5.05 6.01
CA SER A 186 0.12 5.61 5.14
C SER A 186 -0.36 5.85 3.71
N CYS A 187 -1.22 4.98 3.15
CA CYS A 187 -1.85 5.24 1.86
C CYS A 187 -2.76 6.48 1.89
N VAL A 188 -3.52 6.69 2.95
CA VAL A 188 -4.36 7.89 3.10
C VAL A 188 -3.48 9.14 3.21
N LEU A 189 -2.45 9.10 4.06
CA LEU A 189 -1.46 10.17 4.18
C LEU A 189 -0.85 10.54 2.82
N MET A 190 -0.32 9.54 2.09
CA MET A 190 0.36 9.77 0.82
C MET A 190 -0.59 10.21 -0.31
N PHE A 191 -1.71 9.51 -0.51
CA PHE A 191 -2.53 9.67 -1.72
C PHE A 191 -3.72 10.61 -1.57
N CYS A 192 -4.25 10.75 -0.36
CA CYS A 192 -5.42 11.59 -0.09
C CYS A 192 -5.00 12.93 0.53
N LEU A 193 -4.07 12.90 1.48
CA LEU A 193 -3.60 14.08 2.20
C LEU A 193 -2.32 14.69 1.60
N GLU A 194 -1.77 14.09 0.55
CA GLU A 194 -0.54 14.53 -0.15
C GLU A 194 0.67 14.73 0.77
N ARG A 195 0.75 13.93 1.85
CA ARG A 195 1.81 13.99 2.85
C ARG A 195 2.94 13.00 2.55
N GLU A 196 4.12 13.28 3.09
CA GLU A 196 5.34 12.51 2.85
C GLU A 196 5.38 11.21 3.67
N SER A 197 4.46 10.28 3.41
CA SER A 197 4.46 8.93 4.01
C SER A 197 4.79 7.85 2.98
N PHE A 198 5.39 6.73 3.39
CA PHE A 198 5.81 5.64 2.50
C PHE A 198 5.09 4.31 2.77
N PRO A 199 3.98 3.99 2.09
CA PRO A 199 3.23 2.77 2.34
C PRO A 199 4.00 1.53 1.88
N VAL A 200 4.06 0.50 2.72
CA VAL A 200 4.75 -0.75 2.39
C VAL A 200 3.75 -1.89 2.23
N ASP A 201 3.40 -2.17 0.97
CA ASP A 201 2.57 -3.32 0.62
C ASP A 201 3.41 -4.59 0.41
N THR A 202 2.79 -5.67 -0.10
CA THR A 202 3.50 -6.92 -0.35
C THR A 202 4.57 -6.83 -1.44
N HIS A 203 4.35 -6.00 -2.47
CA HIS A 203 5.31 -5.79 -3.56
C HIS A 203 6.48 -4.93 -3.06
N VAL A 204 6.19 -3.78 -2.45
CA VAL A 204 7.20 -2.88 -1.88
C VAL A 204 8.05 -3.64 -0.87
N PHE A 205 7.42 -4.34 0.09
CA PHE A 205 8.16 -5.11 1.10
C PHE A 205 9.11 -6.15 0.49
N ARG A 206 8.63 -6.91 -0.51
CA ARG A 206 9.44 -7.92 -1.19
C ARG A 206 10.62 -7.28 -1.94
N LEU A 207 10.38 -6.17 -2.62
CA LEU A 207 11.43 -5.46 -3.35
C LEU A 207 12.44 -4.80 -2.41
N SER A 208 12.01 -4.22 -1.29
CA SER A 208 12.90 -3.69 -0.26
C SER A 208 13.78 -4.79 0.35
N LYS A 209 13.24 -6.00 0.55
CA LYS A 209 14.03 -7.17 0.97
C LYS A 209 15.06 -7.57 -0.10
N LEU A 210 14.64 -7.60 -1.37
CA LEU A 210 15.52 -7.94 -2.49
C LEU A 210 16.67 -6.94 -2.62
N LEU A 211 16.38 -5.66 -2.47
CA LEU A 211 17.36 -4.56 -2.55
C LEU A 211 18.27 -4.48 -1.32
N GLY A 212 17.97 -5.22 -0.23
CA GLY A 212 18.69 -5.12 1.03
C GLY A 212 18.45 -3.80 1.77
N TRP A 213 17.30 -3.17 1.53
CA TRP A 213 16.89 -1.90 2.14
C TRP A 213 16.25 -2.05 3.51
N VAL A 214 16.08 -3.28 3.99
CA VAL A 214 15.61 -3.58 5.35
C VAL A 214 16.37 -4.78 5.89
N PRO A 215 16.58 -4.90 7.21
CA PRO A 215 17.21 -6.08 7.81
C PRO A 215 16.45 -7.37 7.49
N ALA A 216 17.13 -8.51 7.46
CA ALA A 216 16.53 -9.82 7.19
C ALA A 216 15.36 -10.14 8.13
N LYS A 217 15.46 -9.75 9.41
CA LYS A 217 14.42 -9.94 10.44
C LYS A 217 13.24 -8.97 10.37
N ALA A 218 13.30 -7.91 9.55
CA ALA A 218 12.23 -6.93 9.46
C ALA A 218 10.92 -7.57 9.00
N ASN A 219 9.81 -7.20 9.63
CA ASN A 219 8.46 -7.53 9.18
C ASN A 219 7.89 -6.32 8.41
N ARG A 220 6.66 -6.42 7.87
CA ARG A 220 6.06 -5.32 7.08
C ARG A 220 5.91 -4.02 7.86
N VAL A 221 5.55 -4.09 9.15
CA VAL A 221 5.35 -2.91 9.99
C VAL A 221 6.68 -2.22 10.27
N SER A 222 7.70 -2.99 10.72
CA SER A 222 9.02 -2.41 10.98
C SER A 222 9.75 -1.97 9.70
N ALA A 223 9.49 -2.62 8.56
CA ALA A 223 9.96 -2.16 7.26
C ALA A 223 9.32 -0.83 6.86
N GLN A 224 8.02 -0.63 7.08
CA GLN A 224 7.37 0.65 6.81
C GLN A 224 7.99 1.77 7.64
N ALA A 225 8.01 1.62 8.97
CA ALA A 225 8.59 2.62 9.86
C ALA A 225 10.05 2.94 9.51
N HIS A 226 10.82 1.94 9.09
CA HIS A 226 12.19 2.14 8.64
C HIS A 226 12.31 2.92 7.33
N LEU A 227 11.60 2.47 6.29
CA LEU A 227 11.68 3.06 4.95
C LEU A 227 11.09 4.47 4.93
N ASP A 228 10.07 4.74 5.74
CA ASP A 228 9.46 6.05 5.87
C ASP A 228 10.44 7.09 6.47
N VAL A 229 11.34 6.67 7.35
CA VAL A 229 12.41 7.53 7.89
C VAL A 229 13.58 7.67 6.92
N ARG A 230 13.98 6.59 6.23
CA ARG A 230 15.20 6.58 5.40
C ARG A 230 15.02 7.18 4.01
N ILE A 231 13.84 7.05 3.41
CA ILE A 231 13.57 7.55 2.05
C ILE A 231 13.26 9.05 2.13
N PRO A 232 14.00 9.91 1.42
CA PRO A 232 13.69 11.34 1.33
C PRO A 232 12.26 11.59 0.87
N GLY A 233 11.59 12.55 1.49
CA GLY A 233 10.17 12.86 1.27
C GLY A 233 9.81 13.05 -0.20
N GLU A 234 10.65 13.78 -0.94
CA GLU A 234 10.45 14.08 -2.36
C GLU A 234 10.51 12.85 -3.28
N LEU A 235 11.03 11.73 -2.77
CA LEU A 235 11.19 10.48 -3.51
C LEU A 235 10.09 9.47 -3.18
N LYS A 236 9.39 9.61 -2.04
CA LYS A 236 8.47 8.60 -1.50
C LYS A 236 7.38 8.23 -2.50
N TYR A 237 6.66 9.23 -3.01
CA TYR A 237 5.54 9.01 -3.93
C TYR A 237 5.98 8.26 -5.20
N GLY A 238 6.93 8.83 -5.94
CA GLY A 238 7.38 8.28 -7.21
C GLY A 238 8.00 6.88 -7.05
N LEU A 239 8.79 6.69 -6.00
CA LEU A 239 9.38 5.39 -5.69
C LEU A 239 8.30 4.35 -5.36
N HIS A 240 7.30 4.69 -4.54
CA HIS A 240 6.22 3.77 -4.20
C HIS A 240 5.48 3.31 -5.47
N VAL A 241 5.04 4.24 -6.32
CA VAL A 241 4.31 3.93 -7.56
C VAL A 241 5.14 3.02 -8.48
N LEU A 242 6.42 3.35 -8.69
CA LEU A 242 7.32 2.57 -9.52
C LEU A 242 7.58 1.16 -8.96
N MET A 243 7.78 1.04 -7.64
CA MET A 243 7.99 -0.26 -6.99
C MET A 243 6.75 -1.16 -7.10
N ILE A 244 5.54 -0.59 -6.99
CA ILE A 244 4.29 -1.33 -7.20
C ILE A 244 4.19 -1.80 -8.66
N ALA A 245 4.42 -0.90 -9.62
CA ALA A 245 4.35 -1.22 -11.05
C ALA A 245 5.33 -2.35 -11.42
N HIS A 246 6.59 -2.21 -11.01
CA HIS A 246 7.62 -3.21 -11.20
C HIS A 246 7.26 -4.52 -10.51
N GLY A 247 6.83 -4.47 -9.25
CA GLY A 247 6.52 -5.65 -8.46
C GLY A 247 5.33 -6.47 -8.98
N ARG A 248 4.42 -5.85 -9.72
CA ARG A 248 3.29 -6.52 -10.38
C ARG A 248 3.70 -7.17 -11.71
N ARG A 249 4.53 -6.50 -12.51
CA ARG A 249 4.92 -6.95 -13.86
C ARG A 249 6.12 -7.90 -13.87
N CYS A 250 7.09 -7.67 -13.01
CA CYS A 250 8.35 -8.42 -13.06
C CYS A 250 8.20 -9.85 -12.54
N SER A 251 8.37 -10.82 -13.44
CA SER A 251 8.38 -12.25 -13.12
C SER A 251 9.69 -12.69 -12.42
N GLY A 252 10.79 -11.98 -12.67
CA GLY A 252 12.11 -12.25 -12.09
C GLY A 252 12.20 -12.00 -10.59
N CYS A 253 11.45 -11.03 -10.06
CA CYS A 253 11.53 -10.68 -8.64
C CYS A 253 10.56 -11.49 -7.74
N LYS A 254 9.88 -12.52 -8.28
CA LYS A 254 9.12 -13.50 -7.48
C LYS A 254 10.10 -14.45 -6.75
N ASN A 255 9.73 -14.90 -5.55
CA ASN A 255 10.57 -15.82 -4.76
C ASN A 255 10.95 -17.05 -5.59
N ARG A 256 12.25 -17.39 -5.60
CA ARG A 256 12.86 -18.50 -6.37
C ARG A 256 12.85 -18.36 -7.90
N SER A 257 12.45 -17.22 -8.47
CA SER A 257 12.54 -17.00 -9.91
C SER A 257 13.99 -16.77 -10.34
N ARG A 258 14.41 -17.45 -11.41
CA ARG A 258 15.69 -17.23 -12.11
C ARG A 258 15.58 -16.24 -13.28
N GLY A 259 14.41 -15.64 -13.49
CA GLY A 259 14.19 -14.67 -14.55
C GLY A 259 14.94 -13.35 -14.32
N ALA A 260 15.21 -12.65 -15.41
CA ALA A 260 15.81 -11.31 -15.39
C ALA A 260 14.96 -10.33 -14.55
N CYS A 261 15.64 -9.51 -13.75
CA CYS A 261 15.05 -8.48 -12.90
C CYS A 261 16.14 -7.41 -12.71
N SER A 262 15.92 -6.22 -13.25
CA SER A 262 16.89 -5.11 -13.20
C SER A 262 17.33 -4.78 -11.77
N LEU A 263 16.41 -4.84 -10.81
CA LEU A 263 16.71 -4.63 -9.39
C LEU A 263 17.64 -5.71 -8.80
N LYS A 264 17.63 -6.94 -9.33
CA LYS A 264 18.62 -7.96 -8.94
C LYS A 264 19.98 -7.64 -9.51
N THR A 265 20.05 -7.26 -10.79
CA THR A 265 21.31 -6.85 -11.44
C THR A 265 21.93 -5.67 -10.70
N TYR A 266 21.12 -4.66 -10.36
CA TYR A 266 21.53 -3.54 -9.52
C TYR A 266 22.09 -4.00 -8.17
N ARG A 267 21.37 -4.89 -7.46
CA ARG A 267 21.81 -5.42 -6.16
C ARG A 267 23.11 -6.23 -6.25
N MET A 268 23.31 -7.01 -7.30
CA MET A 268 24.54 -7.78 -7.53
C MET A 268 25.73 -6.83 -7.76
N GLY A 269 25.54 -5.79 -8.59
CA GLY A 269 26.54 -4.75 -8.81
C GLY A 269 26.98 -4.05 -7.53
N MET A 270 26.04 -3.74 -6.62
CA MET A 270 26.36 -3.18 -5.31
C MET A 270 27.16 -4.13 -4.40
N ARG A 271 27.04 -5.45 -4.60
CA ARG A 271 27.78 -6.46 -3.82
C ARG A 271 29.14 -6.80 -4.41
N GLY A 272 29.50 -6.24 -5.56
CA GLY A 272 30.72 -6.61 -6.30
C GLY A 272 30.69 -8.05 -6.82
N GLU A 273 29.50 -8.61 -7.04
CA GLU A 273 29.33 -9.97 -7.58
C GLU A 273 29.24 -9.88 -9.13
N ASP A 274 30.15 -10.56 -9.84
CA ASP A 274 30.20 -10.57 -11.31
C ASP A 274 28.87 -11.03 -11.93
N ILE A 275 28.45 -10.33 -12.99
CA ILE A 275 27.30 -10.71 -13.81
C ILE A 275 27.71 -11.91 -14.67
N GLY A 276 27.71 -13.10 -14.07
CA GLY A 276 27.86 -14.37 -14.77
C GLY A 276 26.63 -14.69 -15.61
N GLY A 277 26.45 -13.96 -16.70
CA GLY A 277 25.40 -14.15 -17.69
C GLY A 277 26.01 -14.07 -19.08
N ASP A 278 26.28 -15.24 -19.65
CA ASP A 278 26.77 -15.44 -21.00
C ASP A 278 25.82 -14.75 -22.01
N VAL A 279 26.18 -13.55 -22.45
CA VAL A 279 25.57 -12.82 -23.56
C VAL A 279 26.63 -12.65 -24.64
N HIS A 280 27.19 -13.75 -25.12
CA HIS A 280 27.79 -13.80 -26.45
C HIS A 280 27.07 -14.86 -27.27
N GLY A 281 26.00 -14.42 -27.95
CA GLY A 281 25.49 -15.14 -29.10
C GLY A 281 26.63 -15.33 -30.08
N ARG A 282 27.02 -16.58 -30.30
CA ARG A 282 27.98 -16.96 -31.34
C ARG A 282 27.53 -16.37 -32.68
N PRO A 283 28.41 -15.76 -33.47
CA PRO A 283 28.08 -15.45 -34.86
C PRO A 283 27.93 -16.77 -35.61
N ASN A 284 26.78 -16.94 -36.26
CA ASN A 284 26.52 -18.06 -37.16
C ASN A 284 27.53 -17.99 -38.30
N SER A 285 28.36 -19.02 -38.41
CA SER A 285 29.34 -19.20 -39.47
C SER A 285 28.66 -19.27 -40.84
N GLU A 286 29.31 -18.59 -41.78
CA GLU A 286 28.99 -18.39 -43.19
C GLU A 286 28.55 -19.65 -43.94
N SER A 287 27.46 -19.52 -44.69
CA SER A 287 27.19 -20.32 -45.88
C SER A 287 27.77 -19.58 -47.10
N GLN A 288 28.94 -20.01 -47.56
CA GLN A 288 29.41 -19.70 -48.92
C GLN A 288 29.90 -21.01 -49.55
N GLY A 289 29.12 -21.55 -50.47
CA GLY A 289 29.60 -22.56 -51.43
C GLY A 289 30.10 -21.83 -52.68
N PRO A 290 31.27 -22.18 -53.23
CA PRO A 290 31.73 -21.54 -54.46
C PRO A 290 31.10 -22.21 -55.68
N SER A 291 30.50 -21.37 -56.51
CA SER A 291 30.28 -21.62 -57.94
C SER A 291 31.55 -21.25 -58.69
N ALA A 292 32.20 -22.21 -59.33
CA ALA A 292 33.04 -21.99 -60.50
C ALA A 292 33.16 -23.31 -61.28
N GLY A 293 32.59 -23.33 -62.48
CA GLY A 293 32.91 -24.35 -63.47
C GLY A 293 34.24 -24.04 -64.15
N ASP A 294 34.88 -25.08 -64.67
CA ASP A 294 35.60 -25.03 -65.95
C ASP A 294 35.94 -26.45 -66.43
N ARG A 295 35.64 -26.67 -67.72
CA ARG A 295 35.91 -27.81 -68.63
C ARG A 295 34.87 -28.93 -68.74
#